data_AF-A0A7W1CD40-F1
#
_entry.id   AF-A0A7W1CD40-F1
#
_cell.length_a   1.000
_cell.length_b   1.000
_cell.length_c   1.000
_cell.angle_alpha   90.00
_cell.angle_beta   90.00
_cell.angle_gamma   90.00
#
_symmetry.space_group_name_H-M   'P 1'
#
loop_
_entity.id
_entity.type
_entity.pdbx_description
1 polymer ?
#
loop_
_entity_poly.entity_id
_entity_poly.type
_entity_poly.pdbx_seq_one_letter_code
_entity_poly.pdbx_strand_id
1 'polypeptide(L)' 'MRELFDLSGKTAIVTGGSRGIGKEMAEGLAEAGASLM' A
#
# COMPACT_ATOMS: atom_id res chain seq x y z
N MET A 1 -6.42 14.32 -7.81
CA MET A 1 -6.29 12.84 -7.67
C MET A 1 -5.47 12.44 -6.46
N ARG A 2 -4.30 13.04 -6.17
CA ARG A 2 -3.49 12.68 -4.99
C ARG A 2 -4.25 12.69 -3.67
N GLU A 3 -5.10 13.68 -3.42
CA GLU A 3 -5.83 13.76 -2.14
C GLU A 3 -6.82 12.63 -1.88
N LEU A 4 -7.42 12.03 -2.93
CA LEU A 4 -8.39 10.94 -2.75
C LEU A 4 -7.73 9.62 -2.32
N PHE A 5 -6.42 9.49 -2.56
CA PHE A 5 -5.65 8.27 -2.29
C PHE A 5 -4.46 8.54 -1.39
N ASP A 6 -4.47 9.64 -0.63
CA ASP A 6 -3.48 9.87 0.41
C ASP A 6 -3.78 8.95 1.61
N LEU A 7 -2.89 7.99 1.82
CA LEU A 7 -2.96 7.03 2.91
C LEU A 7 -2.01 7.38 4.06
N SER A 8 -1.45 8.59 4.08
CA SER A 8 -0.60 9.07 5.17
C SER A 8 -1.27 8.85 6.53
N GLY A 9 -0.54 8.21 7.45
CA GLY A 9 -1.02 7.87 8.79
C GLY A 9 -1.97 6.67 8.86
N LYS A 10 -2.18 5.94 7.75
CA LYS A 10 -2.89 4.64 7.75
C LYS A 10 -1.89 3.49 7.80
N THR A 11 -2.34 2.36 8.34
CA THR A 11 -1.62 1.09 8.31
C THR A 11 -2.39 0.09 7.47
N ALA A 12 -1.69 -0.64 6.59
CA ALA A 12 -2.26 -1.67 5.74
C ALA A 12 -1.51 -3.00 5.90
N ILE A 13 -2.25 -4.10 5.92
CA ILE A 13 -1.70 -5.47 5.93
C ILE A 13 -1.92 -6.08 4.56
N VAL A 14 -0.85 -6.58 3.93
CA VAL A 14 -0.95 -7.23 2.61
C VAL A 14 -0.53 -8.70 2.73
N THR A 15 -1.52 -9.59 2.72
CA THR A 15 -1.25 -11.03 2.68
C THR A 15 -0.82 -11.46 1.29
N GLY A 16 0.20 -12.33 1.19
CA GLY A 16 0.71 -12.78 -0.11
C GLY A 16 1.60 -11.75 -0.83
N GLY A 17 2.14 -10.75 -0.12
CA GLY A 17 2.95 -9.66 -0.67
C GLY A 17 4.30 -10.03 -1.30
N SER A 18 4.69 -11.31 -1.31
CA SER A 18 6.01 -11.73 -1.78
C SER A 18 6.21 -11.65 -3.29
N ARG A 19 5.13 -11.74 -4.09
CA ARG A 19 5.19 -11.76 -5.57
C ARG A 19 3.83 -11.44 -6.19
N GLY A 20 3.84 -11.18 -7.50
CA GLY A 20 2.62 -10.96 -8.30
C GLY A 20 1.80 -9.79 -7.77
N ILE A 21 0.47 -9.92 -7.81
CA ILE A 21 -0.46 -8.84 -7.44
C ILE A 21 -0.26 -8.37 -6.00
N GLY A 22 0.06 -9.27 -5.08
CA GLY A 22 0.30 -8.91 -3.68
C GLY A 22 1.50 -7.96 -3.51
N LYS A 23 2.57 -8.17 -4.30
CA LYS A 23 3.75 -7.30 -4.28
C LYS A 23 3.43 -5.92 -4.84
N GLU A 24 2.79 -5.86 -6.00
CA GLU A 24 2.43 -4.59 -6.64
C GLU A 24 1.40 -3.80 -5.80
N MET A 25 0.48 -4.50 -5.11
CA MET A 25 -0.44 -3.89 -4.15
C MET A 25 0.30 -3.27 -2.97
N ALA A 26 1.27 -3.99 -2.38
CA ALA A 26 2.08 -3.44 -1.30
C ALA A 26 2.84 -2.18 -1.76
N GLU A 27 3.51 -2.24 -2.91
CA GLU A 27 4.25 -1.11 -3.47
C GLU A 27 3.35 0.11 -3.71
N GLY A 28 2.20 -0.06 -4.37
CA GLY A 28 1.25 1.04 -4.61
C GLY A 28 0.67 1.65 -3.32
N LEU A 29 0.37 0.82 -2.31
CA LEU A 29 -0.11 1.31 -1.02
C LEU A 29 0.97 2.09 -0.25
N ALA A 30 2.23 1.66 -0.34
CA ALA A 30 3.36 2.39 0.24
C ALA A 30 3.61 3.73 -0.47
N GLU A 31 3.53 3.76 -1.81
CA GLU A 31 3.65 5.00 -2.60
C GLU A 31 2.55 6.01 -2.27
N ALA A 32 1.36 5.52 -1.92
CA ALA A 32 0.24 6.32 -1.42
C ALA A 32 0.42 6.81 0.03
N GLY A 33 1.47 6.38 0.75
CA GLY A 33 1.81 6.85 2.09
C GLY A 33 1.35 5.94 3.24
N ALA A 34 0.84 4.74 2.95
CA ALA A 34 0.49 3.79 3.99
C ALA A 34 1.73 3.16 4.64
N SER A 35 1.68 2.92 5.95
CA SER A 35 2.62 2.02 6.62
C SER A 35 2.20 0.58 6.39
N LEU A 36 3.11 -0.27 5.89
CA LEU A 36 2.83 -1.69 5.66
C LEU A 36 3.25 -2.56 6.84
N MET A 37 2.52 -3.66 7.02
CA MET A 37 2.83 -4.75 7.96
C MET A 37 2.66 -6.12 7.29
#